data_AF-A5GRL1-F1
#
_entry.id   AF-A5GRL1-F1
#
_cell.length_a   1.000
_cell.length_b   1.000
_cell.length_c   1.000
_cell.angle_alpha   90.00
_cell.angle_beta   90.00
_cell.angle_gamma   90.00
#
_symmetry.space_group_name_H-M   'P 1'
#
loop_
_entity.id
_entity.type
_entity.pdbx_description
1 polymer ?
#
loop_
_entity_poly.entity_id
_entity_poly.type
_entity_poly.pdbx_seq_one_letter_code
_entity_poly.pdbx_strand_id
1 'polypeptide(L)'
;MPQPGKLISYAYGTNSNAYQINAFAYGTNSEALAINSIASGTEAQAGGINSIAMGTNSLVHGTMSHNHSVNAMAIGTDTYVRGNNSLAFGTNAYANGVNTSAHGPNARAIGFNAVAQGTDAVAEGRNVIAIGTGAKAFGYNTNVVSIGTDGFAYGTNVVALGAASRAIGTNGLAIGTGAYAQGSNVIAIGPAALADGIESAAIGSGAIAFGTQAFAVGAFSSSYSDYGSAFGPGATARAFGSTAIGMNAVTTRPFEVSLGSAASPYSLPGLHPRGFIGSGYQKPGEKRFVTTDQTGTLGTTSYSPDDVVDSIGAVGALSAAMGSIPITTLLPDESVRCGVGTGTYGGQYAGSIGCAAKVAKRFFFNGGVAMTATDTVNSGAMGRLGFSFGFGGAPSKAKQAELAVIPGMNNIGGNSLFELGNSQGSVTKRGQESVLMAKSSEPSPIPTTSNEQLLKQRLSQLEAEIELLRQTAEAAKSSADEIDSAEATALKRLESITKEKEQLELALSANTKKIQQQELQILKLNERLDALMRKLDEK
;
A
#
# COMPACT_ATOMS: atom_id res chain seq x y z
N MET A 1 -26.04 -66.56 -53.20
CA MET A 1 -26.25 -65.13 -53.56
C MET A 1 -27.43 -64.62 -52.74
N PRO A 2 -27.28 -63.58 -51.89
CA PRO A 2 -28.42 -62.97 -51.22
C PRO A 2 -29.18 -62.05 -52.18
N GLN A 3 -30.51 -62.01 -52.05
CA GLN A 3 -31.39 -61.20 -52.91
C GLN A 3 -31.43 -59.72 -52.46
N PRO A 4 -31.62 -58.75 -53.38
CA PRO A 4 -31.70 -57.33 -53.04
C PRO A 4 -33.02 -57.02 -52.32
N GLY A 5 -32.92 -56.43 -51.12
CA GLY A 5 -34.08 -55.91 -50.36
C GLY A 5 -34.42 -56.63 -49.05
N LYS A 6 -33.69 -57.68 -48.66
CA LYS A 6 -33.90 -58.33 -47.35
C LYS A 6 -32.98 -57.69 -46.31
N LEU A 7 -33.56 -57.21 -45.21
CA LEU A 7 -32.87 -56.79 -44.00
C LEU A 7 -32.18 -58.02 -43.39
N ILE A 8 -30.91 -58.26 -43.73
CA ILE A 8 -30.16 -59.45 -43.32
C ILE A 8 -29.24 -59.07 -42.16
N SER A 9 -29.30 -59.86 -41.08
CA SER A 9 -28.27 -59.86 -40.04
C SER A 9 -27.15 -60.83 -40.41
N TYR A 10 -25.93 -60.50 -40.01
CA TYR A 10 -24.74 -61.31 -40.30
C TYR A 10 -24.03 -61.66 -39.01
N ALA A 11 -23.71 -62.94 -38.83
CA ALA A 11 -22.88 -63.42 -37.73
C ALA A 11 -21.74 -64.28 -38.31
N TYR A 12 -20.51 -63.92 -37.99
CA TYR A 12 -19.30 -64.59 -38.46
C TYR A 12 -18.35 -64.84 -37.28
N GLY A 13 -17.84 -66.06 -37.13
CA GLY A 13 -16.98 -66.45 -36.01
C GLY A 13 -17.61 -67.51 -35.12
N THR A 14 -16.86 -67.97 -34.12
CA THR A 14 -17.30 -69.04 -33.22
C THR A 14 -18.31 -68.49 -32.22
N ASN A 15 -19.53 -69.04 -32.20
CA ASN A 15 -20.60 -68.64 -31.26
C ASN A 15 -20.94 -67.13 -31.32
N SER A 16 -20.80 -66.50 -32.49
CA SER A 16 -21.29 -65.13 -32.69
C SER A 16 -22.77 -65.10 -33.04
N ASN A 17 -23.49 -64.09 -32.55
CA ASN A 17 -24.93 -63.96 -32.68
C ASN A 17 -25.33 -62.53 -33.10
N ALA A 18 -26.18 -62.43 -34.13
CA ALA A 18 -26.76 -61.17 -34.58
C ALA A 18 -28.29 -61.28 -34.53
N TYR A 19 -28.91 -60.72 -33.49
CA TYR A 19 -30.29 -61.02 -33.09
C TYR A 19 -31.35 -60.17 -33.79
N GLN A 20 -30.98 -59.03 -34.37
CA GLN A 20 -31.91 -58.02 -34.87
C GLN A 20 -31.61 -57.62 -36.31
N ILE A 21 -32.53 -56.87 -36.91
CA ILE A 21 -32.43 -56.34 -38.28
C ILE A 21 -31.13 -55.53 -38.46
N ASN A 22 -30.41 -55.82 -39.55
CA ASN A 22 -29.17 -55.13 -39.93
C ASN A 22 -28.10 -55.15 -38.82
N ALA A 23 -28.14 -56.16 -37.95
CA ALA A 23 -27.11 -56.42 -36.95
C ALA A 23 -25.93 -57.17 -37.58
N PHE A 24 -24.70 -56.81 -37.21
CA PHE A 24 -23.47 -57.44 -37.68
C PHE A 24 -22.61 -57.88 -36.49
N ALA A 25 -22.40 -59.19 -36.34
CA ALA A 25 -21.54 -59.78 -35.32
C ALA A 25 -20.33 -60.46 -35.97
N TYR A 26 -19.11 -60.12 -35.55
CA TYR A 26 -17.85 -60.71 -36.04
C TYR A 26 -16.92 -61.04 -34.87
N GLY A 27 -16.40 -62.26 -34.78
CA GLY A 27 -15.50 -62.70 -33.71
C GLY A 27 -16.03 -63.87 -32.88
N THR A 28 -15.30 -64.24 -31.83
CA THR A 28 -15.71 -65.33 -30.92
C THR A 28 -16.64 -64.78 -29.85
N ASN A 29 -17.81 -65.39 -29.63
CA ASN A 29 -18.80 -64.94 -28.63
C ASN A 29 -19.26 -63.49 -28.81
N SER A 30 -19.20 -62.91 -30.02
CA SER A 30 -19.68 -61.55 -30.27
C SER A 30 -21.20 -61.51 -30.42
N GLU A 31 -21.83 -60.50 -29.83
CA GLU A 31 -23.30 -60.36 -29.78
C GLU A 31 -23.75 -58.98 -30.26
N ALA A 32 -24.38 -58.93 -31.43
CA ALA A 32 -25.07 -57.75 -31.93
C ALA A 32 -26.57 -57.87 -31.58
N LEU A 33 -26.97 -57.25 -30.46
CA LEU A 33 -28.27 -57.48 -29.81
C LEU A 33 -29.40 -56.57 -30.32
N ALA A 34 -29.08 -55.51 -31.06
CA ALA A 34 -30.02 -54.44 -31.42
C ALA A 34 -30.04 -54.11 -32.93
N ILE A 35 -31.05 -53.37 -33.38
CA ILE A 35 -31.20 -52.95 -34.78
C ILE A 35 -30.01 -52.06 -35.19
N ASN A 36 -29.45 -52.29 -36.38
CA ASN A 36 -28.27 -51.57 -36.89
C ASN A 36 -27.05 -51.61 -35.95
N SER A 37 -26.92 -52.66 -35.13
CA SER A 37 -25.80 -52.79 -34.19
C SER A 37 -24.63 -53.55 -34.82
N ILE A 38 -23.40 -53.16 -34.47
CA ILE A 38 -22.17 -53.82 -34.92
C ILE A 38 -21.39 -54.28 -33.69
N ALA A 39 -21.19 -55.59 -33.54
CA ALA A 39 -20.32 -56.18 -32.52
C ALA A 39 -19.13 -56.88 -33.21
N SER A 40 -17.91 -56.41 -33.00
CA SER A 40 -16.71 -56.95 -33.67
C SER A 40 -15.55 -57.14 -32.70
N GLY A 41 -15.27 -58.37 -32.30
CA GLY A 41 -14.21 -58.73 -31.34
C GLY A 41 -14.60 -59.94 -30.51
N THR A 42 -13.66 -60.47 -29.73
CA THR A 42 -13.98 -61.56 -28.78
C THR A 42 -14.87 -61.00 -27.67
N GLU A 43 -16.05 -61.58 -27.44
CA GLU A 43 -17.00 -61.16 -26.40
C GLU A 43 -17.49 -59.70 -26.55
N ALA A 44 -17.40 -59.12 -27.75
CA ALA A 44 -17.95 -57.79 -28.03
C ALA A 44 -19.48 -57.83 -28.00
N GLN A 45 -20.13 -56.89 -27.30
CA GLN A 45 -21.59 -56.82 -27.14
C GLN A 45 -22.12 -55.44 -27.52
N ALA A 46 -22.92 -55.38 -28.59
CA ALA A 46 -23.57 -54.17 -29.05
C ALA A 46 -25.08 -54.20 -28.70
N GLY A 47 -25.39 -53.73 -27.48
CA GLY A 47 -26.74 -53.78 -26.89
C GLY A 47 -27.74 -52.74 -27.41
N GLY A 48 -27.26 -51.68 -28.06
CA GLY A 48 -28.05 -50.48 -28.38
C GLY A 48 -28.42 -50.34 -29.87
N ILE A 49 -29.58 -49.71 -30.18
CA ILE A 49 -29.96 -49.42 -31.58
C ILE A 49 -28.97 -48.41 -32.18
N ASN A 50 -28.41 -48.70 -33.35
CA ASN A 50 -27.31 -47.94 -33.98
C ASN A 50 -26.02 -47.90 -33.15
N SER A 51 -25.75 -48.95 -32.37
CA SER A 51 -24.51 -49.04 -31.57
C SER A 51 -23.39 -49.79 -32.27
N ILE A 52 -22.15 -49.46 -31.89
CA ILE A 52 -20.95 -50.13 -32.37
C ILE A 52 -20.11 -50.54 -31.15
N ALA A 53 -19.83 -51.83 -30.99
CA ALA A 53 -18.90 -52.39 -30.01
C ALA A 53 -17.77 -53.10 -30.78
N MET A 54 -16.54 -52.61 -30.67
CA MET A 54 -15.37 -53.18 -31.33
C MET A 54 -14.22 -53.40 -30.36
N GLY A 55 -13.63 -54.59 -30.37
CA GLY A 55 -12.56 -54.97 -29.44
C GLY A 55 -13.01 -56.02 -28.44
N THR A 56 -12.03 -56.65 -27.77
CA THR A 56 -12.28 -57.72 -26.81
C THR A 56 -13.05 -57.20 -25.61
N ASN A 57 -14.16 -57.86 -25.24
CA ASN A 57 -15.01 -57.49 -24.10
C ASN A 57 -15.50 -56.01 -24.16
N SER A 58 -15.64 -55.46 -25.38
CA SER A 58 -16.25 -54.15 -25.59
C SER A 58 -17.76 -54.27 -25.41
N LEU A 59 -18.36 -53.39 -24.59
CA LEU A 59 -19.78 -53.45 -24.25
C LEU A 59 -20.44 -52.09 -24.44
N VAL A 60 -21.41 -52.04 -25.35
CA VAL A 60 -22.40 -50.96 -25.39
C VAL A 60 -23.68 -51.47 -24.72
N HIS A 61 -24.02 -50.93 -23.56
CA HIS A 61 -25.26 -51.24 -22.88
C HIS A 61 -26.43 -50.53 -23.57
N GLY A 62 -27.38 -51.30 -24.10
CA GLY A 62 -28.65 -50.75 -24.58
C GLY A 62 -29.76 -51.01 -23.57
N THR A 63 -30.55 -49.99 -23.26
CA THR A 63 -31.84 -50.22 -22.62
C THR A 63 -32.75 -50.95 -23.61
N MET A 64 -33.17 -52.17 -23.30
CA MET A 64 -34.12 -52.98 -24.09
C MET A 64 -35.53 -52.35 -24.24
N SER A 65 -35.70 -51.07 -23.89
CA SER A 65 -36.91 -50.31 -24.19
C SER A 65 -36.85 -49.87 -25.65
N HIS A 66 -37.76 -50.40 -26.47
CA HIS A 66 -37.90 -50.17 -27.92
C HIS A 66 -38.03 -48.69 -28.38
N ASN A 67 -37.81 -47.70 -27.52
CA ASN A 67 -38.01 -46.27 -27.78
C ASN A 67 -36.78 -45.37 -27.54
N HIS A 68 -35.59 -45.91 -27.28
CA HIS A 68 -34.37 -45.10 -27.23
C HIS A 68 -33.33 -45.60 -28.24
N SER A 69 -33.08 -44.82 -29.30
CA SER A 69 -31.90 -45.00 -30.16
C SER A 69 -30.65 -44.78 -29.33
N VAL A 70 -29.75 -45.77 -29.31
CA VAL A 70 -28.50 -45.73 -28.56
C VAL A 70 -27.37 -45.56 -29.58
N ASN A 71 -27.22 -44.32 -30.07
CA ASN A 71 -26.14 -43.96 -31.00
C ASN A 71 -24.79 -43.93 -30.26
N ALA A 72 -24.31 -45.10 -29.85
CA ALA A 72 -23.16 -45.21 -28.96
C ALA A 72 -22.08 -46.11 -29.55
N MET A 73 -20.83 -45.80 -29.23
CA MET A 73 -19.68 -46.44 -29.84
C MET A 73 -18.63 -46.77 -28.78
N ALA A 74 -18.34 -48.06 -28.59
CA ALA A 74 -17.28 -48.57 -27.73
C ALA A 74 -16.20 -49.22 -28.61
N ILE A 75 -14.98 -48.69 -28.60
CA ILE A 75 -13.86 -49.20 -29.41
C ILE A 75 -12.61 -49.39 -28.53
N GLY A 76 -12.21 -50.62 -28.31
CA GLY A 76 -11.05 -51.00 -27.50
C GLY A 76 -11.36 -52.15 -26.56
N THR A 77 -10.31 -52.74 -25.99
CA THR A 77 -10.42 -53.82 -25.00
C THR A 77 -11.09 -53.31 -23.72
N ASP A 78 -12.04 -54.06 -23.17
CA ASP A 78 -12.75 -53.73 -21.91
C ASP A 78 -13.44 -52.35 -21.93
N THR A 79 -13.82 -51.86 -23.10
CA THR A 79 -14.55 -50.59 -23.22
C THR A 79 -15.99 -50.73 -22.79
N TYR A 80 -16.52 -49.72 -22.11
CA TYR A 80 -17.90 -49.74 -21.64
C TYR A 80 -18.62 -48.43 -21.92
N VAL A 81 -19.73 -48.50 -22.65
CA VAL A 81 -20.60 -47.35 -22.91
C VAL A 81 -22.02 -47.66 -22.46
N ARG A 82 -22.56 -46.84 -21.57
CA ARG A 82 -23.96 -46.92 -21.13
C ARG A 82 -24.79 -45.70 -21.55
N GLY A 83 -24.11 -44.59 -21.81
CA GLY A 83 -24.75 -43.35 -22.23
C GLY A 83 -25.30 -43.39 -23.65
N ASN A 84 -26.47 -42.80 -23.87
CA ASN A 84 -26.95 -42.50 -25.22
C ASN A 84 -26.05 -41.46 -25.89
N ASN A 85 -25.89 -41.54 -27.22
CA ASN A 85 -25.10 -40.58 -28.02
C ASN A 85 -23.65 -40.44 -27.50
N SER A 86 -23.03 -41.54 -27.07
CA SER A 86 -21.76 -41.50 -26.34
C SER A 86 -20.67 -42.34 -27.00
N LEU A 87 -19.43 -41.94 -26.80
CA LEU A 87 -18.23 -42.57 -27.37
C LEU A 87 -17.29 -42.99 -26.24
N ALA A 88 -16.80 -44.22 -26.26
CA ALA A 88 -15.63 -44.66 -25.52
C ALA A 88 -14.61 -45.27 -26.49
N PHE A 89 -13.37 -44.77 -26.48
CA PHE A 89 -12.28 -45.25 -27.32
C PHE A 89 -11.01 -45.43 -26.48
N GLY A 90 -10.41 -46.61 -26.53
CA GLY A 90 -9.18 -46.97 -25.79
C GLY A 90 -9.42 -48.04 -24.73
N THR A 91 -8.36 -48.72 -24.28
CA THR A 91 -8.48 -49.81 -23.31
C THR A 91 -9.13 -49.34 -22.01
N ASN A 92 -10.17 -50.06 -21.55
CA ASN A 92 -10.85 -49.77 -20.28
C ASN A 92 -11.50 -48.36 -20.23
N ALA A 93 -11.76 -47.74 -21.39
CA ALA A 93 -12.46 -46.45 -21.47
C ALA A 93 -13.94 -46.61 -21.10
N TYR A 94 -14.47 -45.65 -20.34
CA TYR A 94 -15.77 -45.74 -19.68
C TYR A 94 -16.61 -44.48 -19.91
N ALA A 95 -17.74 -44.64 -20.61
CA ALA A 95 -18.67 -43.56 -20.93
C ALA A 95 -20.09 -43.87 -20.40
N ASN A 96 -20.43 -43.34 -19.23
CA ASN A 96 -21.68 -43.69 -18.52
C ASN A 96 -22.78 -42.61 -18.65
N GLY A 97 -22.40 -41.36 -18.89
CA GLY A 97 -23.37 -40.27 -19.06
C GLY A 97 -23.89 -40.14 -20.49
N VAL A 98 -25.01 -39.44 -20.69
CA VAL A 98 -25.53 -39.11 -22.02
C VAL A 98 -24.68 -38.03 -22.69
N ASN A 99 -24.49 -38.13 -24.01
CA ASN A 99 -23.65 -37.24 -24.82
C ASN A 99 -22.20 -37.16 -24.31
N THR A 100 -21.60 -38.29 -23.91
CA THR A 100 -20.24 -38.32 -23.38
C THR A 100 -19.20 -38.73 -24.40
N SER A 101 -17.95 -38.31 -24.17
CA SER A 101 -16.80 -38.76 -24.95
C SER A 101 -15.67 -39.14 -23.99
N ALA A 102 -15.29 -40.41 -23.96
CA ALA A 102 -14.13 -40.93 -23.24
C ALA A 102 -13.09 -41.43 -24.25
N HIS A 103 -11.95 -40.77 -24.35
CA HIS A 103 -10.91 -41.09 -25.33
C HIS A 103 -9.55 -41.25 -24.66
N GLY A 104 -9.03 -42.48 -24.61
CA GLY A 104 -7.75 -42.83 -24.01
C GLY A 104 -7.87 -44.01 -23.06
N PRO A 105 -6.75 -44.69 -22.74
CA PRO A 105 -6.76 -45.78 -21.76
C PRO A 105 -7.28 -45.30 -20.40
N ASN A 106 -8.21 -46.04 -19.80
CA ASN A 106 -8.87 -45.69 -18.54
C ASN A 106 -9.56 -44.31 -18.50
N ALA A 107 -9.82 -43.68 -19.64
CA ALA A 107 -10.57 -42.42 -19.67
C ALA A 107 -12.00 -42.65 -19.17
N ARG A 108 -12.51 -41.79 -18.28
CA ARG A 108 -13.82 -41.92 -17.63
C ARG A 108 -14.64 -40.65 -17.82
N ALA A 109 -15.70 -40.73 -18.62
CA ALA A 109 -16.70 -39.67 -18.78
C ALA A 109 -18.02 -40.08 -18.09
N ILE A 110 -18.29 -39.48 -16.92
CA ILE A 110 -19.34 -39.88 -15.99
C ILE A 110 -20.28 -38.69 -15.76
N GLY A 111 -21.29 -38.53 -16.62
CA GLY A 111 -22.33 -37.51 -16.47
C GLY A 111 -22.70 -36.83 -17.79
N PHE A 112 -23.71 -35.97 -17.79
CA PHE A 112 -24.28 -35.41 -19.03
C PHE A 112 -23.30 -34.45 -19.72
N ASN A 113 -23.05 -34.60 -21.03
CA ASN A 113 -22.09 -33.78 -21.79
C ASN A 113 -20.65 -33.79 -21.21
N ALA A 114 -20.22 -34.90 -20.60
CA ALA A 114 -18.86 -35.02 -20.06
C ALA A 114 -17.85 -35.44 -21.15
N VAL A 115 -16.68 -34.81 -21.17
CA VAL A 115 -15.58 -35.12 -22.09
C VAL A 115 -14.33 -35.45 -21.28
N ALA A 116 -13.84 -36.68 -21.39
CA ALA A 116 -12.57 -37.12 -20.81
C ALA A 116 -11.63 -37.56 -21.93
N GLN A 117 -10.52 -36.86 -22.13
CA GLN A 117 -9.54 -37.16 -23.18
C GLN A 117 -8.13 -37.24 -22.60
N GLY A 118 -7.51 -38.42 -22.70
CA GLY A 118 -6.18 -38.70 -22.15
C GLY A 118 -6.17 -39.97 -21.31
N THR A 119 -4.98 -40.52 -21.07
CA THR A 119 -4.80 -41.66 -20.18
C THR A 119 -5.22 -41.28 -18.75
N ASP A 120 -6.08 -42.08 -18.11
CA ASP A 120 -6.60 -41.85 -16.76
C ASP A 120 -7.36 -40.51 -16.56
N ALA A 121 -7.80 -39.86 -17.64
CA ALA A 121 -8.59 -38.63 -17.56
C ALA A 121 -9.97 -38.93 -16.96
N VAL A 122 -10.45 -38.11 -16.03
CA VAL A 122 -11.76 -38.28 -15.37
C VAL A 122 -12.56 -36.98 -15.47
N ALA A 123 -13.69 -37.04 -16.16
CA ALA A 123 -14.70 -36.00 -16.19
C ALA A 123 -15.98 -36.53 -15.54
N GLU A 124 -16.26 -36.11 -14.32
CA GLU A 124 -17.44 -36.52 -13.56
C GLU A 124 -18.34 -35.32 -13.28
N GLY A 125 -19.56 -35.35 -13.82
CA GLY A 125 -20.49 -34.23 -13.72
C GLY A 125 -21.25 -33.90 -15.00
N ARG A 126 -22.02 -32.82 -14.94
CA ARG A 126 -22.75 -32.28 -16.10
C ARG A 126 -21.97 -31.13 -16.72
N ASN A 127 -21.72 -31.13 -18.03
CA ASN A 127 -20.95 -30.09 -18.75
C ASN A 127 -19.49 -29.97 -18.25
N VAL A 128 -18.82 -31.11 -18.12
CA VAL A 128 -17.46 -31.20 -17.57
C VAL A 128 -16.47 -31.65 -18.64
N ILE A 129 -15.30 -31.00 -18.68
CA ILE A 129 -14.23 -31.30 -19.64
C ILE A 129 -12.94 -31.59 -18.87
N ALA A 130 -12.33 -32.76 -19.08
CA ALA A 130 -11.01 -33.16 -18.60
C ALA A 130 -10.14 -33.58 -19.79
N ILE A 131 -9.07 -32.84 -20.08
CA ILE A 131 -8.17 -33.13 -21.21
C ILE A 131 -6.71 -33.16 -20.72
N GLY A 132 -6.05 -34.30 -20.85
CA GLY A 132 -4.66 -34.52 -20.43
C GLY A 132 -4.50 -35.82 -19.65
N THR A 133 -3.27 -36.32 -19.57
CA THR A 133 -2.96 -37.50 -18.76
C THR A 133 -3.22 -37.22 -17.28
N GLY A 134 -4.04 -38.03 -16.62
CA GLY A 134 -4.41 -37.85 -15.21
C GLY A 134 -5.27 -36.62 -14.91
N ALA A 135 -5.75 -35.89 -15.94
CA ALA A 135 -6.59 -34.71 -15.76
C ALA A 135 -7.92 -35.08 -15.10
N LYS A 136 -8.32 -34.31 -14.08
CA LYS A 136 -9.53 -34.55 -13.28
C LYS A 136 -10.40 -33.31 -13.26
N ALA A 137 -11.67 -33.50 -13.56
CA ALA A 137 -12.69 -32.46 -13.52
C ALA A 137 -13.96 -33.03 -12.85
N PHE A 138 -14.42 -32.35 -11.79
CA PHE A 138 -15.56 -32.77 -10.97
C PHE A 138 -16.55 -31.62 -10.78
N GLY A 139 -17.80 -31.79 -11.23
CA GLY A 139 -18.83 -30.74 -11.15
C GLY A 139 -20.27 -31.27 -11.10
N TYR A 140 -21.01 -30.98 -10.04
CA TYR A 140 -22.41 -31.40 -9.91
C TYR A 140 -23.35 -30.32 -10.45
N ASN A 141 -23.87 -30.51 -11.67
CA ASN A 141 -24.74 -29.55 -12.37
C ASN A 141 -24.08 -28.19 -12.68
N THR A 142 -22.77 -28.19 -12.98
CA THR A 142 -21.96 -26.98 -13.12
C THR A 142 -20.95 -27.10 -14.26
N ASN A 143 -20.47 -25.98 -14.81
CA ASN A 143 -19.46 -26.02 -15.86
C ASN A 143 -18.07 -26.18 -15.24
N VAL A 144 -17.29 -27.18 -15.66
CA VAL A 144 -15.96 -27.43 -15.10
C VAL A 144 -15.00 -27.80 -16.22
N VAL A 145 -13.84 -27.16 -16.27
CA VAL A 145 -12.81 -27.43 -17.28
C VAL A 145 -11.47 -27.67 -16.60
N SER A 146 -10.84 -28.82 -16.90
CA SER A 146 -9.47 -29.16 -16.51
C SER A 146 -8.69 -29.56 -17.76
N ILE A 147 -7.65 -28.81 -18.11
CA ILE A 147 -6.80 -29.10 -19.26
C ILE A 147 -5.33 -29.06 -18.85
N GLY A 148 -4.63 -30.19 -18.97
CA GLY A 148 -3.22 -30.33 -18.63
C GLY A 148 -2.93 -31.65 -17.91
N THR A 149 -1.67 -32.10 -17.97
CA THR A 149 -1.22 -33.29 -17.21
C THR A 149 -1.45 -33.07 -15.72
N ASP A 150 -2.16 -33.99 -15.06
CA ASP A 150 -2.53 -33.91 -13.64
C ASP A 150 -3.28 -32.63 -13.25
N GLY A 151 -3.96 -31.95 -14.19
CA GLY A 151 -4.82 -30.81 -13.90
C GLY A 151 -6.01 -31.23 -13.02
N PHE A 152 -6.40 -30.39 -12.06
CA PHE A 152 -7.48 -30.69 -11.12
C PHE A 152 -8.47 -29.53 -11.01
N ALA A 153 -9.69 -29.73 -11.51
CA ALA A 153 -10.79 -28.79 -11.40
C ALA A 153 -11.92 -29.41 -10.57
N TYR A 154 -12.33 -28.76 -9.49
CA TYR A 154 -13.40 -29.23 -8.62
C TYR A 154 -14.31 -28.06 -8.23
N GLY A 155 -15.63 -28.23 -8.37
CA GLY A 155 -16.60 -27.26 -7.87
C GLY A 155 -17.52 -26.67 -8.94
N THR A 156 -17.82 -25.38 -8.83
CA THR A 156 -18.85 -24.71 -9.62
C THR A 156 -18.24 -23.65 -10.53
N ASN A 157 -18.40 -23.78 -11.85
CA ASN A 157 -17.93 -22.80 -12.85
C ASN A 157 -16.42 -22.55 -12.78
N VAL A 158 -15.62 -23.61 -12.65
CA VAL A 158 -14.17 -23.51 -12.46
C VAL A 158 -13.40 -23.92 -13.70
N VAL A 159 -12.22 -23.33 -13.89
CA VAL A 159 -11.34 -23.59 -15.03
C VAL A 159 -9.91 -23.73 -14.55
N ALA A 160 -9.29 -24.89 -14.78
CA ALA A 160 -7.88 -25.17 -14.54
C ALA A 160 -7.17 -25.49 -15.86
N LEU A 161 -6.19 -24.67 -16.26
CA LEU A 161 -5.45 -24.79 -17.51
C LEU A 161 -3.94 -24.82 -17.23
N GLY A 162 -3.28 -25.96 -17.44
CA GLY A 162 -1.84 -26.15 -17.22
C GLY A 162 -1.54 -27.42 -16.44
N ALA A 163 -0.31 -27.91 -16.55
CA ALA A 163 0.12 -29.11 -15.82
C ALA A 163 0.06 -28.87 -14.31
N ALA A 164 -0.53 -29.80 -13.56
CA ALA A 164 -0.77 -29.68 -12.12
C ALA A 164 -1.52 -28.40 -11.68
N SER A 165 -2.21 -27.71 -12.59
CA SER A 165 -3.05 -26.56 -12.24
C SER A 165 -4.26 -27.02 -11.43
N ARG A 166 -4.69 -26.20 -10.47
CA ARG A 166 -5.74 -26.54 -9.51
C ARG A 166 -6.75 -25.39 -9.39
N ALA A 167 -8.02 -25.65 -9.70
CA ALA A 167 -9.12 -24.71 -9.46
C ALA A 167 -10.20 -25.40 -8.62
N ILE A 168 -10.42 -24.91 -7.39
CA ILE A 168 -11.28 -25.56 -6.39
C ILE A 168 -12.39 -24.61 -5.88
N GLY A 169 -12.08 -23.32 -5.79
CA GLY A 169 -13.07 -22.33 -5.34
C GLY A 169 -14.11 -22.03 -6.42
N THR A 170 -15.35 -21.77 -5.99
CA THR A 170 -16.46 -21.43 -6.91
C THR A 170 -16.07 -20.24 -7.81
N ASN A 171 -16.34 -20.33 -9.12
CA ASN A 171 -15.94 -19.34 -10.12
C ASN A 171 -14.41 -19.10 -10.18
N GLY A 172 -13.59 -20.07 -9.75
CA GLY A 172 -12.13 -19.97 -9.76
C GLY A 172 -11.50 -20.24 -11.13
N LEU A 173 -10.55 -19.40 -11.51
CA LEU A 173 -9.74 -19.54 -12.73
C LEU A 173 -8.27 -19.76 -12.38
N ALA A 174 -7.71 -20.91 -12.71
CA ALA A 174 -6.27 -21.21 -12.60
C ALA A 174 -5.66 -21.44 -13.99
N ILE A 175 -4.69 -20.62 -14.40
CA ILE A 175 -3.98 -20.75 -15.67
C ILE A 175 -2.46 -20.75 -15.42
N GLY A 176 -1.78 -21.83 -15.75
CA GLY A 176 -0.33 -21.99 -15.62
C GLY A 176 0.06 -23.26 -14.88
N THR A 177 1.30 -23.71 -15.07
CA THR A 177 1.82 -24.91 -14.38
C THR A 177 1.79 -24.70 -12.87
N GLY A 178 1.07 -25.55 -12.14
CA GLY A 178 0.92 -25.45 -10.69
C GLY A 178 0.16 -24.21 -10.20
N ALA A 179 -0.53 -23.47 -11.07
CA ALA A 179 -1.39 -22.37 -10.65
C ALA A 179 -2.53 -22.88 -9.75
N TYR A 180 -2.87 -22.16 -8.69
CA TYR A 180 -3.82 -22.60 -7.67
C TYR A 180 -4.85 -21.52 -7.32
N ALA A 181 -6.10 -21.75 -7.73
CA ALA A 181 -7.27 -20.92 -7.45
C ALA A 181 -8.15 -21.62 -6.39
N GLN A 182 -7.99 -21.24 -5.13
CA GLN A 182 -8.65 -21.87 -3.98
C GLN A 182 -9.85 -21.06 -3.46
N GLY A 183 -9.74 -19.72 -3.43
CA GLY A 183 -10.83 -18.85 -2.98
C GLY A 183 -12.03 -18.82 -3.93
N SER A 184 -13.17 -18.30 -3.46
CA SER A 184 -14.34 -18.07 -4.32
C SER A 184 -14.17 -16.79 -5.14
N ASN A 185 -14.60 -16.81 -6.42
CA ASN A 185 -14.49 -15.70 -7.38
C ASN A 185 -13.05 -15.24 -7.63
N VAL A 186 -12.09 -16.16 -7.74
CA VAL A 186 -10.66 -15.83 -7.82
C VAL A 186 -10.02 -16.09 -9.18
N ILE A 187 -8.90 -15.41 -9.42
CA ILE A 187 -8.09 -15.54 -10.63
C ILE A 187 -6.63 -15.81 -10.25
N ALA A 188 -6.07 -16.95 -10.63
CA ALA A 188 -4.65 -17.29 -10.50
C ALA A 188 -4.05 -17.53 -11.90
N ILE A 189 -3.26 -16.59 -12.42
CA ILE A 189 -2.66 -16.67 -13.76
C ILE A 189 -1.14 -16.57 -13.66
N GLY A 190 -0.44 -17.63 -14.04
CA GLY A 190 1.02 -17.74 -14.05
C GLY A 190 1.50 -19.04 -13.42
N PRO A 191 2.72 -19.52 -13.75
CA PRO A 191 3.30 -20.68 -13.08
C PRO A 191 3.35 -20.47 -11.56
N ALA A 192 2.82 -21.42 -10.80
CA ALA A 192 2.73 -21.36 -9.33
C ALA A 192 2.04 -20.10 -8.75
N ALA A 193 1.18 -19.41 -9.52
CA ALA A 193 0.36 -18.34 -8.98
C ALA A 193 -0.67 -18.90 -7.98
N LEU A 194 -0.91 -18.21 -6.86
CA LEU A 194 -1.81 -18.64 -5.80
C LEU A 194 -2.83 -17.54 -5.48
N ALA A 195 -4.10 -17.81 -5.70
CA ALA A 195 -5.21 -16.95 -5.29
C ALA A 195 -6.10 -17.71 -4.29
N ASP A 196 -6.04 -17.32 -3.03
CA ASP A 196 -6.69 -17.99 -1.91
C ASP A 196 -7.81 -17.15 -1.27
N GLY A 197 -7.63 -15.83 -1.20
CA GLY A 197 -8.64 -14.95 -0.64
C GLY A 197 -9.89 -14.84 -1.52
N ILE A 198 -11.06 -14.62 -0.94
CA ILE A 198 -12.32 -14.44 -1.69
C ILE A 198 -12.20 -13.21 -2.59
N GLU A 199 -12.66 -13.29 -3.84
CA GLU A 199 -12.61 -12.19 -4.82
C GLU A 199 -11.18 -11.67 -5.10
N SER A 200 -10.16 -12.51 -4.88
CA SER A 200 -8.75 -12.15 -5.07
C SER A 200 -8.24 -12.46 -6.49
N ALA A 201 -7.15 -11.80 -6.89
CA ALA A 201 -6.46 -12.09 -8.13
C ALA A 201 -4.94 -12.09 -7.97
N ALA A 202 -4.30 -13.20 -8.34
CA ALA A 202 -2.85 -13.37 -8.43
C ALA A 202 -2.43 -13.58 -9.89
N ILE A 203 -1.75 -12.59 -10.48
CA ILE A 203 -1.37 -12.58 -11.90
C ILE A 203 0.14 -12.39 -12.02
N GLY A 204 0.87 -13.47 -12.32
CA GLY A 204 2.33 -13.50 -12.48
C GLY A 204 2.91 -14.82 -11.99
N SER A 205 4.12 -15.16 -12.45
CA SER A 205 4.84 -16.34 -11.94
C SER A 205 5.07 -16.20 -10.43
N GLY A 206 4.57 -17.14 -9.63
CA GLY A 206 4.67 -17.12 -8.17
C GLY A 206 3.96 -15.93 -7.50
N ALA A 207 3.01 -15.28 -8.17
CA ALA A 207 2.19 -14.23 -7.55
C ALA A 207 1.27 -14.84 -6.48
N ILE A 208 1.02 -14.12 -5.39
CA ILE A 208 0.25 -14.61 -4.24
C ILE A 208 -0.78 -13.57 -3.81
N ALA A 209 -2.06 -13.95 -3.78
CA ALA A 209 -3.14 -13.14 -3.23
C ALA A 209 -3.89 -13.93 -2.13
N PHE A 210 -3.53 -13.69 -0.87
CA PHE A 210 -4.10 -14.39 0.29
C PHE A 210 -5.31 -13.66 0.89
N GLY A 211 -5.30 -12.32 0.90
CA GLY A 211 -6.39 -11.54 1.51
C GLY A 211 -7.68 -11.55 0.68
N THR A 212 -8.81 -11.31 1.35
CA THR A 212 -10.08 -11.04 0.68
C THR A 212 -9.97 -9.79 -0.17
N GLN A 213 -10.44 -9.83 -1.41
CA GLN A 213 -10.29 -8.77 -2.41
C GLN A 213 -8.83 -8.30 -2.58
N ALA A 214 -7.88 -9.21 -2.38
CA ALA A 214 -6.47 -8.92 -2.58
C ALA A 214 -6.08 -9.04 -4.06
N PHE A 215 -5.27 -8.09 -4.54
CA PHE A 215 -4.72 -8.11 -5.90
C PHE A 215 -3.20 -8.19 -5.83
N ALA A 216 -2.61 -9.16 -6.52
CA ALA A 216 -1.16 -9.31 -6.67
C ALA A 216 -0.83 -9.50 -8.15
N VAL A 217 -0.26 -8.48 -8.79
CA VAL A 217 0.04 -8.46 -10.23
C VAL A 217 1.52 -8.21 -10.43
N GLY A 218 2.24 -9.21 -10.94
CA GLY A 218 3.68 -9.20 -11.16
C GLY A 218 4.33 -10.49 -10.66
N ALA A 219 5.46 -10.87 -11.25
CA ALA A 219 6.20 -12.05 -10.80
C ALA A 219 6.61 -11.90 -9.33
N PHE A 220 6.30 -12.90 -8.50
CA PHE A 220 6.56 -12.90 -7.06
C PHE A 220 5.91 -11.74 -6.30
N SER A 221 4.89 -11.09 -6.85
CA SER A 221 4.09 -10.11 -6.11
C SER A 221 3.29 -10.82 -5.02
N SER A 222 3.02 -10.15 -3.91
CA SER A 222 2.29 -10.73 -2.78
C SER A 222 1.36 -9.72 -2.13
N SER A 223 0.08 -10.08 -1.99
CA SER A 223 -0.87 -9.34 -1.19
C SER A 223 -1.41 -10.25 -0.08
N TYR A 224 -0.98 -10.00 1.15
CA TYR A 224 -1.25 -10.85 2.32
C TYR A 224 -2.49 -10.42 3.11
N SER A 225 -2.92 -9.18 2.94
CA SER A 225 -3.98 -8.57 3.74
C SER A 225 -5.24 -8.33 2.92
N ASP A 226 -6.38 -8.30 3.59
CA ASP A 226 -7.65 -7.90 2.97
C ASP A 226 -7.55 -6.52 2.34
N TYR A 227 -8.17 -6.38 1.17
CA TYR A 227 -8.16 -5.17 0.33
C TYR A 227 -6.74 -4.71 -0.08
N GLY A 228 -5.72 -5.56 0.08
CA GLY A 228 -4.34 -5.24 -0.28
C GLY A 228 -4.10 -5.33 -1.78
N SER A 229 -3.35 -4.38 -2.34
CA SER A 229 -3.03 -4.36 -3.77
C SER A 229 -1.53 -4.24 -4.01
N ALA A 230 -0.92 -5.24 -4.65
CA ALA A 230 0.50 -5.27 -4.99
C ALA A 230 0.68 -5.33 -6.51
N PHE A 231 1.22 -4.27 -7.11
CA PHE A 231 1.44 -4.14 -8.55
C PHE A 231 2.93 -3.98 -8.85
N GLY A 232 3.57 -4.98 -9.43
CA GLY A 232 4.98 -4.99 -9.84
C GLY A 232 5.72 -6.24 -9.38
N PRO A 233 6.83 -6.62 -10.04
CA PRO A 233 7.61 -7.79 -9.61
C PRO A 233 8.12 -7.62 -8.18
N GLY A 234 7.85 -8.60 -7.32
CA GLY A 234 8.21 -8.56 -5.89
C GLY A 234 7.46 -7.53 -5.04
N ALA A 235 6.47 -6.81 -5.58
CA ALA A 235 5.66 -5.87 -4.81
C ALA A 235 4.93 -6.61 -3.68
N THR A 236 4.90 -6.06 -2.47
CA THR A 236 4.30 -6.69 -1.29
C THR A 236 3.35 -5.74 -0.57
N ALA A 237 2.05 -6.04 -0.60
CA ALA A 237 1.05 -5.37 0.24
C ALA A 237 0.83 -6.18 1.53
N ARG A 238 1.36 -5.69 2.66
CA ARG A 238 1.29 -6.40 3.96
C ARG A 238 0.17 -5.94 4.89
N ALA A 239 -0.36 -4.75 4.65
CA ALA A 239 -1.28 -4.11 5.59
C ALA A 239 -2.67 -3.90 4.99
N PHE A 240 -3.69 -3.93 5.84
CA PHE A 240 -5.09 -3.77 5.45
C PHE A 240 -5.31 -2.57 4.54
N GLY A 241 -5.97 -2.78 3.39
CA GLY A 241 -6.30 -1.72 2.43
C GLY A 241 -5.11 -0.98 1.82
N SER A 242 -3.89 -1.53 1.94
CA SER A 242 -2.68 -0.87 1.45
C SER A 242 -2.40 -1.21 -0.02
N THR A 243 -1.73 -0.30 -0.73
CA THR A 243 -1.40 -0.44 -2.14
C THR A 243 0.10 -0.24 -2.37
N ALA A 244 0.80 -1.28 -2.82
CA ALA A 244 2.21 -1.26 -3.21
C ALA A 244 2.32 -1.26 -4.75
N ILE A 245 2.91 -0.22 -5.36
CA ILE A 245 3.07 -0.12 -6.82
C ILE A 245 4.54 0.09 -7.20
N GLY A 246 5.14 -0.92 -7.83
CA GLY A 246 6.48 -0.91 -8.40
C GLY A 246 7.34 -2.10 -7.92
N MET A 247 8.52 -2.26 -8.53
CA MET A 247 9.38 -3.40 -8.26
C MET A 247 9.83 -3.40 -6.78
N ASN A 248 9.51 -4.46 -6.06
CA ASN A 248 9.77 -4.59 -4.62
C ASN A 248 9.17 -3.46 -3.76
N ALA A 249 8.12 -2.78 -4.20
CA ALA A 249 7.39 -1.84 -3.34
C ALA A 249 6.82 -2.58 -2.13
N VAL A 250 6.87 -2.01 -0.94
CA VAL A 250 6.35 -2.64 0.28
C VAL A 250 5.51 -1.63 1.05
N THR A 251 4.30 -2.03 1.44
CA THR A 251 3.50 -1.32 2.43
C THR A 251 3.60 -2.02 3.78
N THR A 252 3.58 -1.23 4.86
CA THR A 252 3.67 -1.71 6.24
C THR A 252 2.56 -1.16 7.14
N ARG A 253 1.80 -0.16 6.67
CA ARG A 253 0.73 0.48 7.45
C ARG A 253 -0.63 0.35 6.75
N PRO A 254 -1.74 0.27 7.52
CA PRO A 254 -3.08 0.27 6.94
C PRO A 254 -3.31 1.50 6.06
N PHE A 255 -4.01 1.31 4.94
CA PHE A 255 -4.33 2.37 3.96
C PHE A 255 -3.12 3.09 3.35
N GLU A 256 -1.91 2.56 3.53
CA GLU A 256 -0.71 3.11 2.94
C GLU A 256 -0.67 2.87 1.44
N VAL A 257 -0.31 3.90 0.68
CA VAL A 257 0.02 3.74 -0.73
C VAL A 257 1.52 3.99 -0.91
N SER A 258 2.27 2.92 -1.19
CA SER A 258 3.70 3.00 -1.52
C SER A 258 3.85 2.87 -3.02
N LEU A 259 4.42 3.87 -3.70
CA LEU A 259 4.81 3.72 -5.10
C LEU A 259 6.30 3.98 -5.32
N GLY A 260 6.91 3.16 -6.17
CA GLY A 260 8.35 3.11 -6.42
C GLY A 260 8.95 1.74 -6.11
N SER A 261 10.12 1.72 -5.49
CA SER A 261 10.75 0.49 -4.99
C SER A 261 10.92 0.59 -3.47
N ALA A 262 11.35 -0.50 -2.82
CA ALA A 262 11.73 -0.50 -1.40
C ALA A 262 12.74 0.61 -1.01
N ALA A 263 13.43 1.23 -1.98
CA ALA A 263 14.49 2.22 -1.75
C ALA A 263 14.09 3.68 -2.10
N SER A 264 12.86 3.98 -2.52
CA SER A 264 12.49 5.37 -2.88
C SER A 264 10.98 5.65 -2.79
N PRO A 265 10.52 6.53 -1.88
CA PRO A 265 9.17 7.06 -1.88
C PRO A 265 9.08 8.39 -2.69
N TYR A 266 8.55 8.33 -3.92
CA TYR A 266 8.02 9.43 -4.78
C TYR A 266 8.95 10.57 -5.28
N SER A 267 9.01 11.03 -6.55
CA SER A 267 8.06 11.14 -7.70
C SER A 267 8.73 10.77 -9.06
N LEU A 268 7.93 10.38 -10.07
CA LEU A 268 8.28 9.61 -11.28
C LEU A 268 8.85 10.38 -12.50
N PRO A 269 10.11 10.08 -12.90
CA PRO A 269 10.44 9.74 -14.30
C PRO A 269 11.21 8.40 -14.42
N GLY A 270 10.84 7.55 -15.40
CA GLY A 270 11.59 6.33 -15.77
C GLY A 270 11.09 5.00 -15.18
N LEU A 271 10.01 4.44 -15.74
CA LEU A 271 9.56 3.04 -15.55
C LEU A 271 10.57 1.99 -16.11
N HIS A 272 11.87 2.25 -16.01
CA HIS A 272 12.92 1.43 -16.61
C HIS A 272 13.57 0.50 -15.57
N PRO A 273 13.80 -0.79 -15.88
CA PRO A 273 14.30 -1.82 -14.95
C PRO A 273 15.73 -1.64 -14.42
N ARG A 274 16.37 -0.46 -14.57
CA ARG A 274 17.74 -0.19 -14.08
C ARG A 274 17.86 0.97 -13.08
N GLY A 275 16.76 1.59 -12.65
CA GLY A 275 16.81 2.71 -11.70
C GLY A 275 17.51 3.96 -12.27
N PHE A 276 17.50 5.04 -11.48
CA PHE A 276 17.93 6.39 -11.83
C PHE A 276 19.26 6.47 -12.61
N ILE A 277 19.25 7.16 -13.75
CA ILE A 277 20.46 7.63 -14.44
C ILE A 277 20.62 9.13 -14.16
N GLY A 278 21.52 9.44 -13.21
CA GLY A 278 22.26 10.70 -13.16
C GLY A 278 21.51 12.00 -12.82
N SER A 279 22.26 12.94 -12.25
CA SER A 279 21.87 14.30 -11.82
C SER A 279 21.39 15.25 -12.94
N GLY A 280 21.16 14.75 -14.15
CA GLY A 280 20.93 15.57 -15.35
C GLY A 280 19.48 15.90 -15.70
N TYR A 281 18.49 15.40 -14.97
CA TYR A 281 17.07 15.66 -15.25
C TYR A 281 16.29 16.09 -14.01
N GLN A 282 16.65 17.25 -13.48
CA GLN A 282 15.63 18.19 -13.02
C GLN A 282 15.23 18.96 -14.27
N LYS A 283 13.98 18.82 -14.76
CA LYS A 283 13.51 19.66 -15.86
C LYS A 283 13.77 21.14 -15.54
N PRO A 284 14.06 22.01 -16.53
CA PRO A 284 13.99 23.45 -16.33
C PRO A 284 12.58 23.81 -15.85
N GLY A 285 12.49 24.49 -14.70
CA GLY A 285 11.22 24.87 -14.08
C GLY A 285 11.36 25.18 -12.60
N GLU A 286 10.50 26.07 -12.10
CA GLU A 286 10.48 26.51 -10.71
C GLU A 286 10.13 25.35 -9.75
N LYS A 287 10.89 25.21 -8.67
CA LYS A 287 10.69 24.17 -7.64
C LYS A 287 9.51 24.55 -6.74
N ARG A 288 8.70 23.59 -6.28
CA ARG A 288 7.58 23.84 -5.32
C ARG A 288 7.60 22.83 -4.18
N PHE A 289 6.99 23.16 -3.05
CA PHE A 289 6.81 22.23 -1.93
C PHE A 289 5.54 21.40 -2.13
N VAL A 290 5.61 20.10 -1.83
CA VAL A 290 4.41 19.25 -1.72
C VAL A 290 3.89 19.35 -0.29
N THR A 291 2.60 19.63 -0.16
CA THR A 291 1.87 19.79 1.10
C THR A 291 0.74 18.79 1.16
N THR A 292 0.24 18.57 2.37
CA THR A 292 -0.97 17.78 2.60
C THR A 292 -1.94 18.59 3.44
N ASP A 293 -3.24 18.52 3.12
CA ASP A 293 -4.28 19.08 3.97
C ASP A 293 -4.67 18.12 5.10
N GLN A 294 -5.60 18.53 5.96
CA GLN A 294 -6.08 17.71 7.09
C GLN A 294 -6.80 16.42 6.65
N THR A 295 -7.24 16.35 5.40
CA THR A 295 -7.90 15.18 4.80
C THR A 295 -6.92 14.28 4.02
N GLY A 296 -5.64 14.63 3.99
CA GLY A 296 -4.61 13.87 3.29
C GLY A 296 -4.45 14.22 1.80
N THR A 297 -5.14 15.25 1.30
CA THR A 297 -5.03 15.66 -0.11
C THR A 297 -3.64 16.24 -0.35
N LEU A 298 -2.91 15.69 -1.33
CA LEU A 298 -1.63 16.26 -1.75
C LEU A 298 -1.84 17.46 -2.67
N GLY A 299 -1.22 18.59 -2.34
CA GLY A 299 -1.21 19.80 -3.15
C GLY A 299 0.19 20.41 -3.22
N THR A 300 0.42 21.29 -4.20
CA THR A 300 1.69 22.04 -4.30
C THR A 300 1.51 23.46 -3.77
N THR A 301 2.51 24.00 -3.08
CA THR A 301 2.51 25.41 -2.66
C THR A 301 2.48 26.35 -3.87
N SER A 302 1.88 27.52 -3.67
CA SER A 302 1.90 28.63 -4.64
C SER A 302 3.22 29.42 -4.66
N TYR A 303 4.15 29.09 -3.76
CA TYR A 303 5.49 29.68 -3.64
C TYR A 303 6.57 28.59 -3.73
N SER A 304 7.76 28.98 -4.18
CA SER A 304 8.93 28.13 -4.35
C SER A 304 9.92 28.20 -3.18
N PRO A 305 10.89 27.28 -3.11
CA PRO A 305 12.04 27.42 -2.23
C PRO A 305 12.81 28.73 -2.46
N ASP A 306 12.91 29.20 -3.71
CA ASP A 306 13.61 30.45 -4.03
C ASP A 306 12.85 31.66 -3.47
N ASP A 307 11.51 31.68 -3.58
CA ASP A 307 10.65 32.72 -2.95
C ASP A 307 10.85 32.81 -1.43
N VAL A 308 11.10 31.67 -0.76
CA VAL A 308 11.39 31.62 0.69
C VAL A 308 12.77 32.19 0.99
N VAL A 309 13.78 31.84 0.19
CA VAL A 309 15.15 32.38 0.35
C VAL A 309 15.16 33.89 0.12
N ASP A 310 14.47 34.36 -0.92
CA ASP A 310 14.33 35.78 -1.22
C ASP A 310 13.55 36.51 -0.12
N SER A 311 12.52 35.90 0.46
CA SER A 311 11.82 36.44 1.64
C SER A 311 12.75 36.60 2.84
N ILE A 312 13.62 35.64 3.11
CA ILE A 312 14.61 35.74 4.21
C ILE A 312 15.62 36.86 3.91
N GLY A 313 16.10 36.94 2.66
CA GLY A 313 16.95 38.02 2.17
C GLY A 313 16.32 39.39 2.42
N ALA A 314 15.07 39.54 2.01
CA ALA A 314 14.28 40.76 2.18
C ALA A 314 14.11 41.16 3.66
N VAL A 315 13.79 40.21 4.55
CA VAL A 315 13.69 40.48 5.99
C VAL A 315 15.01 40.98 6.57
N GLY A 316 16.14 40.41 6.14
CA GLY A 316 17.46 40.90 6.52
C GLY A 316 17.73 42.33 6.02
N ALA A 317 17.36 42.63 4.77
CA ALA A 317 17.53 43.95 4.17
C ALA A 317 16.65 45.00 4.87
N LEU A 318 15.39 44.68 5.17
CA LEU A 318 14.46 45.51 5.95
C LEU A 318 15.03 45.83 7.33
N SER A 319 15.59 44.83 8.01
CA SER A 319 16.22 44.98 9.33
C SER A 319 17.45 45.88 9.27
N ALA A 320 18.30 45.73 8.25
CA ALA A 320 19.46 46.59 8.04
C ALA A 320 19.05 48.05 7.76
N ALA A 321 18.02 48.27 6.94
CA ALA A 321 17.48 49.59 6.66
C ALA A 321 16.97 50.27 7.94
N MET A 322 16.21 49.53 8.76
CA MET A 322 15.75 49.96 10.09
C MET A 322 16.86 50.23 11.10
N GLY A 323 18.07 49.71 10.88
CA GLY A 323 19.24 50.04 11.69
C GLY A 323 19.77 51.46 11.47
N SER A 324 19.50 52.04 10.29
CA SER A 324 20.01 53.35 9.89
C SER A 324 19.08 54.53 10.20
N ILE A 325 17.84 54.26 10.63
CA ILE A 325 16.95 55.32 11.10
C ILE A 325 17.36 55.82 12.51
N PRO A 326 17.25 57.12 12.78
CA PRO A 326 17.60 57.70 14.08
C PRO A 326 16.82 57.05 15.23
N ILE A 327 17.54 56.61 16.27
CA ILE A 327 16.94 56.04 17.49
C ILE A 327 16.69 57.15 18.55
N THR A 328 17.45 58.24 18.48
CA THR A 328 17.40 59.41 19.38
C THR A 328 17.68 60.72 18.65
N THR A 329 17.31 61.85 19.26
CA THR A 329 17.70 63.21 18.85
C THR A 329 18.96 63.63 19.61
N LEU A 330 20.06 63.96 18.93
CA LEU A 330 21.36 64.22 19.57
C LEU A 330 21.60 65.70 19.90
N LEU A 331 20.92 66.63 19.21
CA LEU A 331 21.18 68.06 19.38
C LEU A 331 20.30 68.67 20.50
N PRO A 332 20.82 69.63 21.30
CA PRO A 332 20.07 70.23 22.42
C PRO A 332 18.72 70.83 22.04
N ASP A 333 18.64 71.42 20.85
CA ASP A 333 17.46 72.15 20.32
C ASP A 333 16.63 71.31 19.32
N GLU A 334 16.92 70.01 19.20
CA GLU A 334 16.23 69.11 18.27
C GLU A 334 15.09 68.38 18.99
N SER A 335 13.85 68.68 18.58
CA SER A 335 12.63 68.05 19.10
C SER A 335 12.25 66.78 18.33
N VAL A 336 12.55 66.72 17.03
CA VAL A 336 12.29 65.57 16.16
C VAL A 336 13.45 65.42 15.17
N ARG A 337 13.90 64.19 14.95
CA ARG A 337 14.86 63.82 13.92
C ARG A 337 14.27 62.72 13.07
N CYS A 338 14.08 62.98 11.78
CA CYS A 338 13.74 61.96 10.81
C CYS A 338 14.96 61.56 10.01
N GLY A 339 15.02 60.28 9.63
CA GLY A 339 16.04 59.76 8.73
C GLY A 339 15.42 58.78 7.76
N VAL A 340 16.07 58.70 6.61
CA VAL A 340 15.84 57.66 5.63
C VAL A 340 17.02 56.72 5.65
N GLY A 341 16.73 55.46 5.43
CA GLY A 341 17.69 54.38 5.57
C GLY A 341 17.58 53.37 4.47
N THR A 342 18.69 52.80 4.03
CA THR A 342 18.68 51.68 3.08
C THR A 342 19.42 50.50 3.69
N GLY A 343 19.03 49.30 3.29
CA GLY A 343 19.60 48.07 3.81
C GLY A 343 19.64 47.01 2.72
N THR A 344 20.66 46.16 2.79
CA THR A 344 20.83 45.04 1.87
C THR A 344 21.19 43.79 2.64
N TYR A 345 20.67 42.64 2.19
CA TYR A 345 21.02 41.34 2.75
C TYR A 345 20.67 40.23 1.76
N GLY A 346 21.56 39.25 1.58
CA GLY A 346 21.29 38.10 0.70
C GLY A 346 20.94 38.44 -0.75
N GLY A 347 21.42 39.57 -1.28
CA GLY A 347 21.10 40.05 -2.64
C GLY A 347 19.83 40.90 -2.74
N GLN A 348 19.07 41.05 -1.65
CA GLN A 348 17.83 41.82 -1.59
C GLN A 348 18.06 43.22 -1.03
N TYR A 349 17.15 44.16 -1.35
CA TYR A 349 17.26 45.58 -1.01
C TYR A 349 15.99 46.07 -0.31
N ALA A 350 16.14 46.96 0.67
CA ALA A 350 15.04 47.62 1.34
C ALA A 350 15.34 49.08 1.63
N GLY A 351 14.29 49.90 1.63
CA GLY A 351 14.30 51.29 2.03
C GLY A 351 13.50 51.48 3.32
N SER A 352 13.80 52.54 4.04
CA SER A 352 13.13 52.88 5.29
C SER A 352 13.04 54.37 5.53
N ILE A 353 12.05 54.75 6.32
CA ILE A 353 11.89 56.08 6.89
C ILE A 353 11.44 55.96 8.32
N GLY A 354 12.01 56.77 9.20
CA GLY A 354 11.65 56.78 10.60
C GLY A 354 12.05 58.08 11.27
N CYS A 355 11.40 58.39 12.37
CA CYS A 355 11.67 59.57 13.17
C CYS A 355 11.82 59.22 14.64
N ALA A 356 12.72 59.92 15.32
CA ALA A 356 12.83 59.98 16.76
C ALA A 356 12.35 61.35 17.25
N ALA A 357 11.49 61.38 18.25
CA ALA A 357 10.98 62.58 18.90
C ALA A 357 11.40 62.61 20.37
N LYS A 358 11.88 63.77 20.82
CA LYS A 358 12.18 64.06 22.22
C LYS A 358 10.90 64.51 22.92
N VAL A 359 10.38 63.66 23.79
CA VAL A 359 9.14 63.92 24.52
C VAL A 359 9.41 64.57 25.88
N ALA A 360 10.55 64.28 26.51
CA ALA A 360 11.03 64.98 27.70
C ALA A 360 12.56 65.13 27.68
N LYS A 361 13.13 65.88 28.64
CA LYS A 361 14.59 66.16 28.71
C LYS A 361 15.49 64.94 28.52
N ARG A 362 15.01 63.74 28.87
CA ARG A 362 15.74 62.47 28.76
C ARG A 362 14.88 61.32 28.24
N PHE A 363 13.73 61.59 27.64
CA PHE A 363 12.83 60.54 27.14
C PHE A 363 12.56 60.77 25.65
N PHE A 364 12.89 59.76 24.85
CA PHE A 364 12.76 59.79 23.39
C PHE A 364 11.87 58.65 22.94
N PHE A 365 10.98 58.96 22.01
CA PHE A 365 10.21 57.97 21.26
C PHE A 365 10.80 57.87 19.86
N ASN A 366 10.87 56.67 19.29
CA ASN A 366 11.28 56.48 17.90
C ASN A 366 10.33 55.51 17.21
N GLY A 367 10.14 55.72 15.92
CA GLY A 367 9.35 54.85 15.08
C GLY A 367 9.77 54.93 13.63
N GLY A 368 9.57 53.86 12.89
CA GLY A 368 9.84 53.84 11.47
C GLY A 368 9.21 52.65 10.76
N VAL A 369 9.18 52.77 9.45
CA VAL A 369 8.66 51.77 8.53
C VAL A 369 9.71 51.50 7.46
N ALA A 370 9.88 50.23 7.10
CA ALA A 370 10.72 49.78 6.00
C ALA A 370 9.88 49.01 4.99
N MET A 371 10.27 49.12 3.72
CA MET A 371 9.64 48.43 2.60
C MET A 371 10.71 47.87 1.67
N THR A 372 10.44 46.71 1.10
CA THR A 372 11.25 46.10 0.04
C THR A 372 10.43 45.99 -1.24
N ALA A 373 11.10 46.01 -2.38
CA ALA A 373 10.50 45.70 -3.67
C ALA A 373 10.54 44.19 -3.99
N THR A 374 11.20 43.38 -3.15
CA THR A 374 11.24 41.92 -3.28
C THR A 374 9.88 41.33 -2.94
N ASP A 375 9.36 40.47 -3.81
CA ASP A 375 8.14 39.70 -3.53
C ASP A 375 8.42 38.71 -2.40
N THR A 376 7.71 38.86 -1.29
CA THR A 376 7.88 38.01 -0.11
C THR A 376 6.64 37.17 0.14
N VAL A 377 6.84 36.01 0.78
CA VAL A 377 5.76 35.08 1.12
C VAL A 377 4.75 35.69 2.11
N ASN A 378 5.12 36.73 2.88
CA ASN A 378 4.28 37.24 3.97
C ASN A 378 4.35 38.77 4.21
N SER A 379 4.28 39.55 3.13
CA SER A 379 4.34 41.03 3.08
C SER A 379 5.75 41.64 3.17
N GLY A 380 6.06 42.54 2.24
CA GLY A 380 7.37 43.21 2.10
C GLY A 380 7.56 44.45 2.98
N ALA A 381 6.77 44.62 4.05
CA ALA A 381 6.82 45.77 4.93
C ALA A 381 7.13 45.40 6.38
N MET A 382 7.95 46.22 7.05
CA MET A 382 8.34 46.05 8.44
C MET A 382 8.15 47.37 9.19
N GLY A 383 7.65 47.29 10.43
CA GLY A 383 7.50 48.45 11.32
C GLY A 383 8.31 48.30 12.59
N ARG A 384 8.81 49.42 13.11
CA ARG A 384 9.49 49.51 14.41
C ARG A 384 8.91 50.65 15.21
N LEU A 385 8.68 50.43 16.50
CA LEU A 385 8.43 51.46 17.51
C LEU A 385 9.33 51.18 18.71
N GLY A 386 9.84 52.23 19.33
CA GLY A 386 10.71 52.12 20.48
C GLY A 386 10.75 53.40 21.29
N PHE A 387 11.29 53.28 22.50
CA PHE A 387 11.61 54.43 23.34
C PHE A 387 12.99 54.25 23.92
N SER A 388 13.61 55.34 24.33
CA SER A 388 14.90 55.31 25.01
C SER A 388 14.98 56.41 26.05
N PHE A 389 15.81 56.17 27.05
CA PHE A 389 16.09 57.10 28.13
C PHE A 389 17.59 57.28 28.30
N GLY A 390 18.04 58.54 28.32
CA GLY A 390 19.46 58.87 28.48
C GLY A 390 19.87 58.90 29.95
N PHE A 391 20.91 58.15 30.32
CA PHE A 391 21.58 58.23 31.63
C PHE A 391 22.98 58.87 31.47
N GLY A 392 23.36 59.72 32.42
CA GLY A 392 24.61 60.50 32.38
C GLY A 392 24.40 61.93 31.83
N GLY A 393 24.93 62.92 32.54
CA GLY A 393 24.91 64.33 32.12
C GLY A 393 26.34 64.79 31.83
N ALA A 394 26.53 65.58 30.78
CA ALA A 394 27.77 66.32 30.61
C ALA A 394 28.05 67.12 31.90
N PRO A 395 29.33 67.22 32.33
CA PRO A 395 29.68 68.00 33.51
C PRO A 395 29.14 69.42 33.36
N SER A 396 28.79 70.02 34.49
CA SER A 396 28.34 71.41 34.61
C SER A 396 29.15 72.35 33.70
N LYS A 397 28.54 73.47 33.29
CA LYS A 397 29.05 74.51 32.37
C LYS A 397 30.52 74.98 32.52
N ALA A 398 31.29 74.46 33.47
CA ALA A 398 32.70 74.73 33.71
C ALA A 398 33.71 73.93 32.84
N LYS A 399 33.29 72.99 31.97
CA LYS A 399 34.24 72.23 31.10
C LYS A 399 34.07 72.40 29.59
N GLN A 400 33.32 73.40 29.14
CA GLN A 400 33.30 73.83 27.74
C GLN A 400 34.49 74.75 27.36
N ALA A 401 35.28 75.20 28.34
CA ALA A 401 36.45 76.05 28.10
C ALA A 401 37.78 75.29 27.93
N GLU A 402 37.79 73.95 28.00
CA GLU A 402 39.01 73.14 27.84
C GLU A 402 39.07 72.33 26.52
N LEU A 403 38.05 72.48 25.64
CA LEU A 403 38.09 71.95 24.26
C LEU A 403 38.43 73.00 23.19
N ALA A 404 38.74 74.24 23.60
CA ALA A 404 39.28 75.28 22.73
C ALA A 404 40.82 75.34 22.83
N VAL A 405 41.48 74.18 22.72
CA VAL A 405 42.90 74.09 22.35
C VAL A 405 43.02 72.93 21.37
N ILE A 406 42.77 73.22 20.09
CA ILE A 406 43.26 72.38 19.00
C ILE A 406 44.62 72.98 18.61
N PRO A 407 45.76 72.36 18.93
CA PRO A 407 47.01 72.70 18.29
C PRO A 407 46.92 72.31 16.82
N GLY A 408 47.34 73.21 15.93
CA GLY A 408 47.20 73.06 14.49
C GLY A 408 47.78 71.74 13.96
N MET A 409 47.06 71.15 13.00
CA MET A 409 47.64 70.27 12.00
C MET A 409 47.43 70.91 10.63
N ASN A 410 48.48 71.59 10.16
CA ASN A 410 48.69 71.76 8.74
C ASN A 410 48.90 70.38 8.08
N ASN A 411 48.45 70.29 6.83
CA ASN A 411 48.64 69.19 5.88
C ASN A 411 47.84 67.90 6.13
N ILE A 412 46.61 67.84 5.59
CA ILE A 412 46.26 66.84 4.56
C ILE A 412 45.29 67.52 3.58
N GLY A 413 45.77 67.81 2.38
CA GLY A 413 44.95 68.24 1.27
C GLY A 413 44.36 67.05 0.51
N GLY A 414 43.17 67.26 -0.05
CA GLY A 414 42.80 66.82 -1.39
C GLY A 414 42.49 65.34 -1.64
N ASN A 415 41.19 65.05 -1.76
CA ASN A 415 40.51 64.25 -2.79
C ASN A 415 40.71 62.72 -2.90
N SER A 416 39.61 62.08 -3.34
CA SER A 416 39.43 60.68 -3.84
C SER A 416 39.23 59.62 -2.74
N LEU A 417 38.06 58.99 -2.48
CA LEU A 417 36.88 58.60 -3.28
C LEU A 417 37.23 57.64 -4.45
N PHE A 418 36.98 56.35 -4.22
CA PHE A 418 37.16 55.17 -5.10
C PHE A 418 38.59 54.62 -5.24
N GLU A 419 38.82 53.41 -4.70
CA GLU A 419 39.34 52.31 -5.52
C GLU A 419 39.07 50.93 -4.86
N LEU A 420 38.58 50.02 -5.70
CA LEU A 420 38.36 48.61 -5.43
C LEU A 420 39.69 47.85 -5.26
N GLY A 421 39.63 46.68 -4.60
CA GLY A 421 40.44 45.55 -5.07
C GLY A 421 41.17 44.75 -3.99
N ASN A 422 40.54 43.66 -3.56
CA ASN A 422 41.07 42.30 -3.60
C ASN A 422 42.52 42.05 -3.12
N SER A 423 42.69 41.33 -2.01
CA SER A 423 43.22 39.94 -2.00
C SER A 423 43.77 39.51 -0.64
N GLN A 424 43.41 38.26 -0.29
CA GLN A 424 44.21 37.23 0.40
C GLN A 424 44.93 37.56 1.72
N GLY A 425 44.55 36.86 2.80
CA GLY A 425 45.31 36.85 4.04
C GLY A 425 44.69 36.00 5.16
N SER A 426 44.65 34.69 4.96
CA SER A 426 44.41 33.68 6.00
C SER A 426 45.43 33.80 7.13
N VAL A 427 45.01 33.89 8.42
CA VAL A 427 45.66 33.19 9.56
C VAL A 427 44.66 32.90 10.68
N THR A 428 44.80 31.69 11.21
CA THR A 428 44.09 30.93 12.25
C THR A 428 44.25 31.36 13.72
N LYS A 429 43.20 30.98 14.49
CA LYS A 429 43.17 30.36 15.83
C LYS A 429 43.36 31.18 17.13
N ARG A 430 42.38 30.90 18.01
CA ARG A 430 42.39 30.65 19.47
C ARG A 430 42.40 31.83 20.45
N GLY A 431 41.40 31.79 21.34
CA GLY A 431 41.65 31.71 22.78
C GLY A 431 40.99 32.80 23.63
N GLN A 432 39.93 32.40 24.36
CA GLN A 432 39.55 32.84 25.73
C GLN A 432 39.17 34.30 25.97
N GLU A 433 38.30 34.68 26.91
CA GLU A 433 37.27 34.10 27.76
C GLU A 433 36.62 35.32 28.43
N SER A 434 35.30 35.37 28.58
CA SER A 434 34.67 35.92 29.80
C SER A 434 33.16 35.67 29.80
N VAL A 435 32.77 34.86 30.77
CA VAL A 435 31.43 34.50 31.22
C VAL A 435 30.85 35.64 32.06
N LEU A 436 29.56 35.98 31.91
CA LEU A 436 28.54 35.97 32.99
C LEU A 436 27.21 36.62 32.53
N MET A 437 26.16 35.79 32.48
CA MET A 437 24.80 35.91 33.06
C MET A 437 24.07 37.28 33.05
N ALA A 438 22.74 37.41 32.92
CA ALA A 438 21.62 36.58 32.51
C ALA A 438 20.35 37.49 32.52
N LYS A 439 19.50 37.35 31.50
CA LYS A 439 18.03 37.21 31.53
C LYS A 439 17.13 38.23 32.27
N SER A 440 16.16 38.79 31.51
CA SER A 440 14.75 38.87 31.95
C SER A 440 13.81 38.86 30.72
N SER A 441 13.34 37.67 30.36
CA SER A 441 12.20 37.46 29.47
C SER A 441 11.01 37.03 30.34
N GLU A 442 9.92 37.77 30.27
CA GLU A 442 8.62 37.37 30.82
C GLU A 442 8.13 36.04 30.20
N PRO A 443 7.32 35.25 30.91
CA PRO A 443 7.01 33.89 30.54
C PRO A 443 5.85 33.82 29.54
N SER A 444 6.09 33.13 28.42
CA SER A 444 5.03 32.58 27.58
C SER A 444 4.26 31.48 28.32
N PRO A 445 2.94 31.32 28.09
CA PRO A 445 2.15 30.26 28.72
C PRO A 445 2.59 28.88 28.24
N ILE A 446 2.76 27.96 29.19
CA ILE A 446 3.14 26.56 28.96
C ILE A 446 1.88 25.76 28.58
N PRO A 447 1.84 25.05 27.43
CA PRO A 447 0.77 24.12 27.11
C PRO A 447 1.10 22.74 27.72
N THR A 448 0.84 22.54 29.02
CA THR A 448 0.98 21.23 29.69
C THR A 448 -0.26 20.33 29.53
N THR A 449 -1.39 20.86 29.07
CA THR A 449 -2.66 20.12 28.89
C THR A 449 -2.64 19.11 27.74
N SER A 450 -1.76 19.28 26.74
CA SER A 450 -1.73 18.45 25.53
C SER A 450 -1.24 17.02 25.77
N ASN A 451 -0.17 16.83 26.55
CA ASN A 451 0.43 15.51 26.75
C ASN A 451 -0.38 14.62 27.71
N GLU A 452 -1.04 15.19 28.72
CA GLU A 452 -1.87 14.43 29.66
C GLU A 452 -3.18 13.98 28.99
N GLN A 453 -3.79 14.84 28.17
CA GLN A 453 -4.98 14.48 27.38
C GLN A 453 -4.64 13.40 26.35
N LEU A 454 -3.49 13.48 25.69
CA LEU A 454 -3.03 12.46 24.74
C LEU A 454 -2.77 11.11 25.43
N LEU A 455 -2.17 11.10 26.63
CA LEU A 455 -1.99 9.87 27.42
C LEU A 455 -3.32 9.27 27.89
N LYS A 456 -4.26 10.09 28.38
CA LYS A 456 -5.59 9.62 28.82
C LYS A 456 -6.40 9.06 27.65
N GLN A 457 -6.31 9.68 26.48
CA GLN A 457 -6.97 9.20 25.26
C GLN A 457 -6.36 7.87 24.77
N ARG A 458 -5.04 7.70 24.89
CA ARG A 458 -4.39 6.42 24.55
C ARG A 458 -4.74 5.31 25.55
N LEU A 459 -4.85 5.66 26.84
CA LEU A 459 -5.26 4.72 27.88
C LEU A 459 -6.70 4.21 27.67
N SER A 460 -7.63 5.10 27.30
CA SER A 460 -9.01 4.67 27.03
C SER A 460 -9.13 3.79 25.77
N GLN A 461 -8.32 4.05 24.75
CA GLN A 461 -8.23 3.19 23.56
C GLN A 461 -7.72 1.79 23.90
N LEU A 462 -6.68 1.70 24.74
CA LEU A 462 -6.13 0.41 25.20
C LEU A 462 -7.13 -0.34 26.09
N GLU A 463 -7.90 0.35 26.93
CA GLU A 463 -8.95 -0.28 27.74
C GLU A 463 -10.08 -0.87 26.89
N ALA A 464 -10.49 -0.17 25.81
CA ALA A 464 -11.46 -0.69 24.87
C ALA A 464 -10.94 -1.92 24.09
N GLU A 465 -9.65 -1.92 23.73
CA GLU A 465 -9.01 -3.03 23.02
C GLU A 465 -8.85 -4.27 23.93
N ILE A 466 -8.55 -4.08 25.21
CA ILE A 466 -8.49 -5.17 26.21
C ILE A 466 -9.88 -5.78 26.42
N GLU A 467 -10.93 -4.96 26.49
CA GLU A 467 -12.29 -5.44 26.70
C GLU A 467 -12.80 -6.26 25.49
N LEU A 468 -12.49 -5.79 24.27
CA LEU A 468 -12.78 -6.55 23.05
C LEU A 468 -12.04 -7.89 23.01
N LEU A 469 -10.76 -7.90 23.40
CA LEU A 469 -9.96 -9.13 23.44
C LEU A 469 -10.47 -10.12 24.49
N ARG A 470 -10.93 -9.65 25.66
CA ARG A 470 -11.59 -10.49 26.68
C ARG A 470 -12.87 -11.11 26.16
N GLN A 471 -13.70 -10.33 25.46
CA GLN A 471 -14.93 -10.84 24.85
C GLN A 471 -14.63 -11.90 23.78
N THR A 472 -13.58 -11.71 22.97
CA THR A 472 -13.15 -12.72 21.99
C THR A 472 -12.59 -13.99 22.64
N ALA A 473 -11.88 -13.87 23.77
CA ALA A 473 -11.36 -15.00 24.52
C ALA A 473 -12.48 -15.79 25.23
N GLU A 474 -13.49 -15.10 25.77
CA GLU A 474 -14.69 -15.74 26.34
C GLU A 474 -15.56 -16.41 25.27
N ALA A 475 -15.69 -15.81 24.08
CA ALA A 475 -16.38 -16.41 22.95
C ALA A 475 -15.66 -17.67 22.43
N ALA A 476 -14.32 -17.66 22.36
CA ALA A 476 -13.52 -18.82 21.97
C ALA A 476 -13.63 -19.99 22.96
N LYS A 477 -13.92 -19.72 24.23
CA LYS A 477 -14.14 -20.75 25.27
C LYS A 477 -15.44 -21.55 25.09
N SER A 478 -16.35 -21.09 24.23
CA SER A 478 -17.66 -21.73 23.97
C SER A 478 -17.67 -22.70 22.77
N SER A 479 -16.59 -22.76 21.99
CA SER A 479 -16.43 -23.65 20.83
C SER A 479 -15.34 -24.70 21.11
N ALA A 480 -15.76 -25.95 21.30
CA ALA A 480 -14.95 -26.99 21.95
C ALA A 480 -13.79 -27.61 21.13
N ASP A 481 -13.48 -27.18 19.90
CA ASP A 481 -12.66 -28.01 19.00
C ASP A 481 -11.34 -27.43 18.43
N GLU A 482 -10.92 -26.20 18.72
CA GLU A 482 -9.59 -25.69 18.25
C GLU A 482 -8.87 -24.78 19.27
N ILE A 483 -8.70 -25.27 20.50
CA ILE A 483 -8.39 -24.40 21.66
C ILE A 483 -6.89 -24.07 21.84
N ASP A 484 -5.91 -24.84 21.34
CA ASP A 484 -4.54 -24.69 21.86
C ASP A 484 -3.66 -23.57 21.22
N SER A 485 -3.89 -23.15 19.97
CA SER A 485 -2.98 -22.18 19.29
C SER A 485 -3.50 -20.75 19.26
N ALA A 486 -4.82 -20.58 19.11
CA ALA A 486 -5.47 -19.28 19.06
C ALA A 486 -5.54 -18.65 20.46
N GLU A 487 -5.86 -19.43 21.50
CA GLU A 487 -5.91 -18.96 22.89
C GLU A 487 -4.51 -18.59 23.40
N ALA A 488 -3.49 -19.39 23.08
CA ALA A 488 -2.09 -19.08 23.44
C ALA A 488 -1.56 -17.81 22.76
N THR A 489 -1.98 -17.53 21.53
CA THR A 489 -1.61 -16.31 20.80
C THR A 489 -2.33 -15.09 21.37
N ALA A 490 -3.62 -15.24 21.71
CA ALA A 490 -4.41 -14.20 22.37
C ALA A 490 -3.87 -13.86 23.78
N LEU A 491 -3.53 -14.86 24.59
CA LEU A 491 -2.93 -14.69 25.93
C LEU A 491 -1.58 -13.97 25.87
N LYS A 492 -0.70 -14.34 24.93
CA LYS A 492 0.59 -13.63 24.75
C LYS A 492 0.40 -12.17 24.32
N ARG A 493 -0.57 -11.90 23.45
CA ARG A 493 -0.91 -10.52 23.04
C ARG A 493 -1.44 -9.72 24.24
N LEU A 494 -2.28 -10.35 25.07
CA LEU A 494 -2.90 -9.75 26.25
C LEU A 494 -1.85 -9.45 27.34
N GLU A 495 -0.88 -10.33 27.58
CA GLU A 495 0.26 -10.06 28.48
C GLU A 495 1.13 -8.89 27.99
N SER A 496 1.39 -8.80 26.68
CA SER A 496 2.16 -7.70 26.10
C SER A 496 1.45 -6.35 26.29
N ILE A 497 0.15 -6.31 26.02
CA ILE A 497 -0.66 -5.09 26.14
C ILE A 497 -0.81 -4.68 27.62
N THR A 498 -0.93 -5.65 28.53
CA THR A 498 -1.03 -5.38 29.97
C THR A 498 0.26 -4.75 30.52
N LYS A 499 1.43 -5.22 30.06
CA LYS A 499 2.72 -4.60 30.41
C LYS A 499 2.87 -3.18 29.86
N GLU A 500 2.39 -2.94 28.64
CA GLU A 500 2.39 -1.60 28.05
C GLU A 500 1.48 -0.63 28.83
N LYS A 501 0.30 -1.10 29.28
CA LYS A 501 -0.61 -0.35 30.15
C LYS A 501 0.05 0.01 31.49
N GLU A 502 0.67 -0.94 32.17
CA GLU A 502 1.37 -0.67 33.44
C GLU A 502 2.49 0.38 33.30
N GLN A 503 3.26 0.32 32.20
CA GLN A 503 4.31 1.31 31.93
C GLN A 503 3.74 2.71 31.70
N LEU A 504 2.61 2.82 31.00
CA LEU A 504 1.93 4.10 30.78
C LEU A 504 1.29 4.66 32.05
N GLU A 505 0.71 3.82 32.91
CA GLU A 505 0.18 4.23 34.21
C GLU A 505 1.28 4.74 35.15
N LEU A 506 2.44 4.08 35.15
CA LEU A 506 3.63 4.53 35.88
C LEU A 506 4.12 5.89 35.35
N ALA A 507 4.17 6.07 34.03
CA ALA A 507 4.56 7.34 33.40
C ALA A 507 3.56 8.47 33.72
N LEU A 508 2.26 8.18 33.73
CA LEU A 508 1.20 9.13 34.09
C LEU A 508 1.32 9.55 35.56
N SER A 509 1.47 8.57 36.46
CA SER A 509 1.66 8.82 37.91
C SER A 509 2.91 9.67 38.19
N ALA A 510 4.01 9.41 37.49
CA ALA A 510 5.23 10.22 37.59
C ALA A 510 5.01 11.67 37.12
N ASN A 511 4.25 11.87 36.05
CA ASN A 511 3.90 13.21 35.57
C ASN A 511 2.95 13.94 36.53
N THR A 512 1.95 13.26 37.10
CA THR A 512 1.06 13.84 38.11
C THR A 512 1.83 14.31 39.34
N LYS A 513 2.81 13.52 39.81
CA LYS A 513 3.69 13.94 40.92
C LYS A 513 4.53 15.17 40.59
N LYS A 514 5.04 15.29 39.36
CA LYS A 514 5.77 16.48 38.90
C LYS A 514 4.86 17.72 38.88
N ILE A 515 3.62 17.57 38.44
CA ILE A 515 2.63 18.66 38.43
C ILE A 515 2.33 19.11 39.85
N GLN A 516 2.05 18.20 40.79
CA GLN A 516 1.82 18.54 42.19
C GLN A 516 3.03 19.23 42.85
N GLN A 517 4.26 18.82 42.51
CA GLN A 517 5.47 19.50 42.98
C GLN A 517 5.59 20.92 42.42
N GLN A 518 5.22 21.13 41.15
CA GLN A 518 5.20 22.46 40.53
C GLN A 518 4.12 23.35 41.16
N GLU A 519 2.92 22.83 41.42
CA GLU A 519 1.85 23.56 42.12
C GLU A 519 2.28 23.98 43.53
N LEU A 520 2.96 23.10 44.28
CA LEU A 520 3.50 23.44 45.59
C LEU A 520 4.59 24.52 45.53
N GLN A 521 5.42 24.50 44.48
CA GLN A 521 6.41 25.56 44.26
C GLN A 521 5.76 26.90 43.92
N ILE A 522 4.70 26.91 43.12
CA ILE A 522 3.92 28.11 42.80
C ILE A 522 3.27 28.68 44.06
N LEU A 523 2.68 27.83 44.91
CA LEU A 523 2.06 28.26 46.17
C LEU A 523 3.09 28.94 47.10
N LYS A 524 4.27 28.34 47.26
CA LYS A 524 5.38 28.93 48.04
C LYS A 524 5.90 30.24 47.44
N LEU A 525 5.85 30.38 46.12
CA LEU A 525 6.22 31.63 45.45
C LEU A 525 5.20 32.73 45.75
N ASN A 526 3.92 32.39 45.71
CA ASN A 526 2.82 33.32 46.02
C ASN A 526 2.86 33.77 47.48
N GLU A 527 3.11 32.87 48.44
CA GLU A 527 3.29 33.26 49.85
C GLU A 527 4.47 34.22 50.06
N ARG A 528 5.58 34.01 49.34
CA ARG A 528 6.73 34.93 49.37
C ARG A 528 6.42 36.27 48.73
N LEU A 529 5.64 36.27 47.66
CA LEU A 529 5.17 37.48 46.99
C LEU A 529 4.26 38.30 47.91
N ASP A 530 3.30 37.65 48.58
CA ASP A 530 2.42 38.31 49.55
C ASP A 530 3.20 38.87 50.75
N ALA A 531 4.20 38.15 51.24
CA ALA A 531 5.07 38.63 52.31
C ALA A 531 5.94 39.83 51.89
N LEU A 532 6.37 39.87 50.62
CA LEU A 532 7.09 41.01 50.03
C LEU A 532 6.18 42.22 49.84
N MET A 533 4.94 42.00 49.39
CA MET A 533 3.94 43.07 49.24
C MET A 533 3.59 43.71 50.58
N ARG A 534 3.38 42.92 51.64
CA ARG A 534 3.15 43.46 53.00
C ARG A 534 4.33 44.29 53.53
N LYS A 535 5.57 43.88 53.25
CA LYS A 535 6.78 44.66 53.60
C LYS A 535 6.94 45.94 52.78
N LEU A 536 6.31 46.01 51.61
CA LEU A 536 6.28 47.22 50.80
C LEU A 536 5.23 48.21 51.33
N ASP A 537 4.08 47.72 51.83
CA ASP A 537 3.02 48.55 52.42
C ASP A 537 3.38 49.10 53.81
N GLU A 538 4.29 48.45 54.55
CA GLU A 538 4.79 48.92 55.86
C GLU A 538 5.93 49.97 55.75
N LYS A 539 6.39 50.30 54.55
CA LYS A 539 7.46 51.29 54.28
C LYS A 539 6.90 52.53 53.59
#